data_AF-A0AAE5VMV1-F1
#
_entry.id   AF-A0AAE5VMV1-F1
#
_cell.length_a   1.000
_cell.length_b   1.000
_cell.length_c   1.000
_cell.angle_alpha   90.00
_cell.angle_beta   90.00
_cell.angle_gamma   90.00
#
_symmetry.space_group_name_H-M   'P 1'
#
loop_
_entity.id
_entity.type
_entity.pdbx_description
1 polymer ?
#
loop_
_entity_poly.entity_id
_entity_poly.type
_entity_poly.pdbx_seq_one_letter_code
_entity_poly.pdbx_strand_id
1 'polypeptide(L)' 'MKTTYFFHLTYDKFSDIDQTGFEYSSPYKATDDAVLTLLTKALDAQIYGKPVPRKVVVVQSGIKSKIVAIKGV' A
#
# COMPACT_ATOMS: atom_id res chain seq x y z
N MET A 1 9.14 19.07 2.84
CA MET A 1 8.28 18.61 3.95
C MET A 1 7.90 17.17 3.65
N LYS A 2 8.02 16.25 4.61
CA LYS A 2 7.58 14.86 4.43
C LYS A 2 6.13 14.74 4.87
N THR A 3 5.40 13.82 4.25
CA THR A 3 4.01 13.50 4.60
C THR A 3 3.90 12.01 4.84
N THR A 4 3.12 11.63 5.85
CA THR A 4 2.86 10.23 6.16
C THR A 4 1.81 9.67 5.22
N TYR A 5 2.04 8.48 4.70
CA TYR A 5 1.12 7.72 3.87
C TYR A 5 0.95 6.32 4.47
N PHE A 6 -0.24 5.76 4.35
CA PHE A 6 -0.57 4.42 4.79
C PHE A 6 -0.94 3.58 3.57
N PHE A 7 -0.48 2.34 3.53
CA PHE A 7 -0.86 1.40 2.48
C PHE A 7 -1.90 0.44 3.04
N HIS A 8 -3.06 0.40 2.40
CA HIS A 8 -4.14 -0.51 2.72
C HIS A 8 -4.20 -1.57 1.63
N LEU A 9 -3.75 -2.77 1.98
CA LEU A 9 -3.71 -3.95 1.12
C LEU A 9 -5.04 -4.69 1.22
N THR A 10 -5.66 -4.98 0.08
CA THR A 10 -6.89 -5.76 0.00
C THR A 10 -6.59 -7.12 -0.62
N TYR A 11 -6.99 -8.18 0.06
CA TYR A 11 -6.93 -9.58 -0.36
C TYR A 11 -8.34 -10.09 -0.67
N ASP A 12 -8.46 -11.31 -1.16
CA ASP A 12 -9.77 -11.89 -1.53
C ASP A 12 -10.72 -12.06 -0.34
N LYS A 13 -10.19 -12.26 0.88
CA LYS A 13 -10.99 -12.57 2.09
C LYS A 13 -10.83 -11.57 3.23
N PHE A 14 -9.84 -10.67 3.16
CA PHE A 14 -9.53 -9.72 4.23
C PHE A 14 -8.76 -8.52 3.68
N SER A 15 -8.54 -7.52 4.51
CA SER A 15 -7.67 -6.40 4.20
C SER A 15 -6.73 -6.12 5.37
N ASP A 16 -5.57 -5.55 5.08
CA ASP A 16 -4.56 -5.19 6.06
C ASP A 16 -4.06 -3.77 5.81
N ILE A 17 -3.79 -3.01 6.87
CA ILE A 17 -3.30 -1.64 6.78
C ILE A 17 -2.02 -1.49 7.59
N ASP A 18 -1.02 -0.87 6.99
CA ASP A 18 0.22 -0.55 7.70
C ASP A 18 -0.07 0.46 8.81
N GLN A 19 0.00 0.03 10.07
CA GLN A 19 -0.37 0.88 11.21
C GLN A 19 0.66 1.97 11.51
N THR A 20 1.93 1.74 11.15
CA THR A 20 3.02 2.68 11.41
C THR A 20 3.02 3.85 10.41
N GLY A 21 2.57 3.61 9.18
CA GLY A 21 2.68 4.57 8.08
C GLY A 21 4.14 4.80 7.63
N PHE A 22 4.27 5.42 6.47
CA PHE A 22 5.56 5.69 5.82
C PHE A 22 5.66 7.16 5.44
N GLU A 23 6.84 7.75 5.64
CA GLU A 23 7.08 9.15 5.30
C GLU A 23 7.68 9.31 3.91
N TYR A 24 6.97 10.03 3.05
CA TYR A 24 7.43 10.35 1.70
C TYR A 24 7.48 11.84 1.44
N SER A 25 8.42 12.25 0.58
CA SER A 25 8.53 13.63 0.11
C SER A 25 7.49 14.01 -0.95
N SER A 26 6.87 13.02 -1.59
CA SER A 26 5.83 13.23 -2.60
C SER A 26 4.85 12.05 -2.67
N PRO A 27 3.60 12.28 -3.13
CA PRO A 27 2.61 11.22 -3.34
C PRO A 27 3.02 10.23 -4.45
N TYR A 28 3.82 10.67 -5.42
CA TYR A 28 4.35 9.81 -6.48
C TYR A 28 5.25 8.72 -5.91
N LYS A 29 6.17 9.08 -5.00
CA LYS A 29 7.04 8.10 -4.33
C LYS A 29 6.25 7.11 -3.49
N ALA A 30 5.24 7.58 -2.75
CA ALA A 30 4.33 6.70 -2.01
C ALA A 30 3.58 5.73 -2.93
N THR A 31 3.21 6.17 -4.14
CA THR A 31 2.50 5.33 -5.12
C THR A 31 3.43 4.28 -5.75
N ASP A 32 4.64 4.66 -6.13
CA ASP A 32 5.64 3.73 -6.68
C ASP A 32 5.98 2.63 -5.67
N ASP A 33 6.22 3.00 -4.42
CA ASP A 33 6.51 2.05 -3.33
C ASP A 33 5.31 1.14 -3.02
N ALA A 34 4.08 1.64 -3.13
CA ALA A 34 2.88 0.82 -2.98
C ALA A 34 2.78 -0.23 -4.11
N VAL A 35 3.13 0.13 -5.35
CA VAL A 35 3.20 -0.83 -6.46
C VAL A 35 4.30 -1.87 -6.21
N LEU A 36 5.48 -1.45 -5.75
CA LEU A 36 6.55 -2.37 -5.38
C LEU A 36 6.12 -3.32 -4.24
N THR A 37 5.33 -2.83 -3.29
CA THR A 37 4.76 -3.64 -2.22
C THR A 37 3.83 -4.71 -2.76
N LEU A 38 2.92 -4.37 -3.69
CA LEU A 38 2.06 -5.37 -4.34
C LEU A 38 2.87 -6.47 -5.03
N LEU A 39 3.89 -6.09 -5.79
CA LEU A 39 4.74 -7.04 -6.50
C LEU A 39 5.52 -7.93 -5.53
N THR A 40 6.09 -7.33 -4.48
CA THR A 40 6.85 -8.06 -3.45
C THR A 40 5.97 -9.08 -2.75
N LYS A 41 4.75 -8.69 -2.35
CA LYS A 41 3.79 -9.60 -1.72
C LYS A 41 3.31 -10.71 -2.66
N ALA A 42 3.17 -10.43 -3.96
CA ALA A 42 2.87 -11.45 -4.96
C ALA A 42 4.02 -12.46 -5.12
N LEU A 43 5.28 -12.02 -5.08
CA LEU A 43 6.44 -12.92 -5.06
C LEU A 43 6.50 -13.75 -3.77
N ASP A 44 6.30 -13.11 -2.62
CA ASP A 44 6.25 -13.80 -1.31
C ASP A 44 5.19 -14.90 -1.32
N ALA A 45 4.04 -14.65 -1.95
CA ALA A 45 2.99 -15.64 -2.10
C ALA A 45 3.42 -16.85 -2.94
N GLN A 46 4.16 -16.63 -4.02
CA GLN A 46 4.68 -17.71 -4.86
C GLN A 46 5.74 -18.56 -4.14
N ILE A 47 6.61 -17.93 -3.35
CA ILE A 47 7.71 -18.62 -2.67
C ILE A 47 7.22 -19.31 -1.38
N TYR A 48 6.36 -18.65 -0.62
CA TYR A 48 5.99 -19.06 0.75
C TYR A 48 4.52 -19.45 0.92
N GLY A 49 3.71 -19.46 -0.16
CA GLY A 49 2.29 -19.82 -0.09
C GLY A 49 1.41 -18.81 0.67
N LYS A 50 1.86 -17.56 0.78
CA LYS A 50 1.10 -16.49 1.46
C LYS A 50 -0.08 -15.97 0.61
N PRO A 51 -1.08 -15.31 1.20
CA PRO A 51 -2.13 -14.63 0.44
C PRO A 51 -1.57 -13.54 -0.48
N VAL A 52 -2.13 -13.42 -1.70
CA VAL A 52 -1.75 -12.38 -2.68
C VAL A 52 -2.69 -11.17 -2.52
N PRO A 53 -2.16 -9.96 -2.28
CA PRO A 53 -2.99 -8.76 -2.29
C PRO A 53 -3.39 -8.42 -3.74
N ARG A 54 -4.67 -8.11 -3.94
CA ARG A 54 -5.24 -7.71 -5.23
C ARG A 54 -5.07 -6.22 -5.49
N LYS A 55 -5.13 -5.44 -4.42
CA LYS A 55 -5.11 -3.98 -4.49
C LYS A 55 -4.32 -3.39 -3.33
N VAL A 56 -3.70 -2.25 -3.59
CA VAL A 56 -3.15 -1.37 -2.57
C VAL A 56 -3.79 0.01 -2.73
N VAL A 57 -4.29 0.53 -1.63
CA VAL A 57 -4.83 1.89 -1.54
C VAL A 57 -3.81 2.73 -0.76
N VAL A 58 -3.38 3.83 -1.36
CA VAL A 58 -2.44 4.77 -0.73
C VAL A 58 -3.25 5.88 -0.09
N VAL A 59 -3.14 6.02 1.22
CA VAL A 59 -3.87 7.00 2.02
C VAL A 59 -2.90 8.01 2.59
N GLN A 60 -3.04 9.28 2.23
CA GLN A 60 -2.24 10.36 2.82
C GLN A 60 -2.83 10.78 4.16
N SER A 61 -1.97 10.91 5.19
CA SER A 61 -2.36 11.42 6.50
C SER A 61 -2.68 12.92 6.44
N GLY A 62 -3.63 13.35 7.27
CA GLY A 62 -4.07 14.74 7.36
C GLY A 62 -5.37 14.85 8.15
N ILE A 63 -5.86 16.08 8.33
CA ILE A 63 -7.13 16.36 9.05
C ILE A 63 -8.31 15.61 8.42
N LYS A 64 -8.24 15.37 7.10
CA LYS A 64 -9.09 14.41 6.39
C LYS A 64 -8.18 13.49 5.59
N SER A 65 -8.25 12.19 5.88
CA SER A 65 -7.54 11.18 5.11
C SER A 65 -7.95 11.26 3.64
N LYS A 66 -6.95 11.32 2.75
CA LYS A 66 -7.18 11.42 1.30
C LYS A 66 -6.66 10.16 0.62
N ILE A 67 -7.51 9.50 -0.17
CA ILE A 67 -7.08 8.44 -1.07
C ILE A 67 -6.30 9.09 -2.22
N VAL A 68 -5.04 8.71 -2.36
CA VAL A 68 -4.12 9.27 -3.36
C VAL A 68 -4.03 8.37 -4.59
N ALA A 69 -4.11 7.06 -4.39
CA ALA A 69 -4.06 6.08 -5.46
C ALA A 69 -4.75 4.78 -5.06
N ILE A 70 -5.29 4.09 -6.06
CA ILE A 70 -5.70 2.68 -5.98
C ILE A 70 -4.95 1.98 -7.10
N LYS A 71 -4.12 1.00 -6.76
CA LYS A 71 -3.39 0.17 -7.72
C LYS A 71 -3.82 -1.27 -7.54
N GLY A 72 -4.06 -1.98 -8.63
CA GLY A 72 -4.45 -3.38 -8.61
C GLY A 72 -3.68 -4.18 -9.65
N VAL A 73 -3.71 -5.50 -9.47
CA VAL A 73 -3.18 -6.50 -10.39
C VAL A 73 -4.32 -7.12 -11.19
#